data_AF-A0AAV7ZJV1-F1
#
_entry.id   AF-A0AAV7ZJV1-F1
#
_cell.length_a   1.000
_cell.length_b   1.000
_cell.length_c   1.000
_cell.angle_alpha   90.00
_cell.angle_beta   90.00
_cell.angle_gamma   90.00
#
_symmetry.space_group_name_H-M   'P 1'
#
loop_
_entity.id
_entity.type
_entity.pdbx_description
1 polymer ?
#
loop_
_entity_poly.entity_id
_entity_poly.type
_entity_poly.pdbx_seq_one_letter_code
_entity_poly.pdbx_strand_id
1 'polypeptide(L)'
;MVDDLTKIQDTVDELVEKMYTAIGVIQRDAIHLKTNNSNEKELNNSIQIENNNNNSNLQTQLEEEQVFTKEDIKEHAIGIVKTSKKIDKLLDRISDLTTIGEEEQLKKLEEFEKQNELVTKQLKEKAQTAEFWLKRIKVALNEVVTETHQVKELEQKLRSNH
;
A
#
# COMPACT_ATOMS: atom_id res chain seq x y z
N MET A 1 4.61 -2.27 9.11
CA MET A 1 4.54 -1.08 9.99
C MET A 1 4.97 0.20 9.28
N VAL A 2 5.95 0.15 8.36
CA VAL A 2 6.24 1.25 7.42
C VAL A 2 5.05 1.54 6.49
N ASP A 3 4.35 0.50 6.06
CA ASP A 3 3.22 0.56 5.13
C ASP A 3 2.09 1.53 5.53
N ASP A 4 1.72 1.60 6.81
CA ASP A 4 0.58 2.42 7.24
C ASP A 4 0.97 3.90 7.38
N LEU A 5 2.24 4.18 7.73
CA LEU A 5 2.79 5.53 7.69
C LEU A 5 2.92 6.03 6.24
N THR A 6 3.39 5.17 5.33
CA THR A 6 3.44 5.48 3.88
C THR A 6 2.03 5.73 3.33
N LYS A 7 1.04 4.91 3.70
CA LYS A 7 -0.36 5.15 3.31
C LYS A 7 -0.91 6.46 3.86
N ILE A 8 -0.54 6.87 5.08
CA ILE A 8 -0.93 8.18 5.60
C ILE A 8 -0.34 9.28 4.73
N GLN A 9 0.95 9.20 4.42
CA GLN A 9 1.62 10.17 3.53
C GLN A 9 0.90 10.27 2.18
N ASP A 10 0.65 9.13 1.53
CA ASP A 10 -0.07 9.09 0.25
C ASP A 10 -1.48 9.71 0.35
N THR A 11 -2.21 9.45 1.44
CA THR A 11 -3.56 10.02 1.64
C THR A 11 -3.56 11.51 1.99
N VAL A 12 -2.49 12.00 2.63
CA VAL A 12 -2.29 13.44 2.88
C VAL A 12 -1.97 14.15 1.56
N ASP A 13 -1.14 13.56 0.71
CA ASP A 13 -0.85 14.09 -0.62
C ASP A 13 -2.11 14.13 -1.49
N GLU A 14 -2.93 13.06 -1.46
CA GLU A 14 -4.26 13.01 -2.11
C GLU A 14 -5.20 14.10 -1.59
N LEU A 15 -5.16 14.41 -0.28
CA LEU A 15 -5.99 15.46 0.31
C LEU A 15 -5.57 16.84 -0.20
N VAL A 16 -4.26 17.08 -0.25
CA VAL A 16 -3.67 18.34 -0.71
C VAL A 16 -4.01 18.59 -2.18
N GLU A 17 -3.88 17.57 -3.04
CA GLU A 17 -4.25 17.66 -4.46
C GLU A 17 -5.74 18.00 -4.63
N LYS A 18 -6.63 17.35 -3.86
CA LYS A 18 -8.07 17.64 -3.90
C LYS A 18 -8.40 19.05 -3.41
N MET A 19 -7.69 19.54 -2.40
CA MET A 19 -7.87 20.90 -1.90
C MET A 19 -7.44 21.95 -2.93
N TYR A 20 -6.26 21.81 -3.54
CA TYR A 20 -5.82 22.73 -4.58
C TYR A 20 -6.74 22.72 -5.80
N THR A 21 -7.18 21.54 -6.23
CA THR A 21 -8.15 21.39 -7.33
C THR A 21 -9.48 22.07 -6.98
N ALA A 22 -10.05 21.78 -5.81
CA ALA A 22 -11.32 22.36 -5.39
C ALA A 22 -11.23 23.89 -5.25
N ILE A 23 -10.18 24.42 -4.63
CA ILE A 23 -9.98 25.86 -4.46
C ILE A 23 -9.77 26.54 -5.82
N GLY A 24 -8.95 25.95 -6.70
CA GLY A 24 -8.68 26.50 -8.03
C GLY A 24 -9.95 26.60 -8.88
N VAL A 25 -10.77 25.55 -8.87
CA VAL A 25 -12.05 25.54 -9.60
C VAL A 25 -13.05 26.54 -8.99
N ILE A 26 -13.16 26.59 -7.65
CA ILE A 26 -14.03 27.57 -6.98
C ILE A 26 -13.60 29.01 -7.28
N GLN A 27 -12.29 29.31 -7.30
CA GLN A 27 -11.78 30.65 -7.57
C GLN A 27 -11.98 31.06 -9.03
N ARG A 28 -11.75 30.15 -9.97
CA ARG A 28 -11.95 30.39 -11.41
C ARG A 28 -13.40 30.72 -11.72
N ASP A 29 -14.32 30.00 -11.08
CA ASP A 29 -15.75 30.05 -11.39
C ASP A 29 -16.55 30.88 -10.35
N ALA A 30 -15.86 31.62 -9.47
CA ALA A 30 -16.47 32.45 -8.44
C ALA A 30 -17.21 33.65 -9.05
N ILE A 31 -18.49 33.79 -8.71
CA ILE A 31 -19.27 34.98 -9.04
C ILE A 31 -18.74 36.16 -8.22
N HIS A 32 -18.33 37.25 -8.89
CA HIS A 32 -17.91 38.48 -8.21
C HIS A 32 -19.05 38.99 -7.31
N LEU A 33 -18.74 39.14 -6.02
CA LEU A 33 -19.68 39.70 -5.05
C LEU A 33 -19.98 41.15 -5.45
N LYS A 34 -21.20 41.42 -5.95
CA LYS A 34 -21.69 42.80 -6.10
C LYS A 34 -21.79 43.40 -4.71
N THR A 35 -20.77 44.16 -4.32
CA THR A 35 -20.87 45.02 -3.16
C THR A 35 -21.92 46.08 -3.50
N ASN A 36 -22.91 46.28 -2.62
CA ASN A 36 -23.92 47.34 -2.76
C ASN A 36 -23.31 48.74 -2.51
N ASN A 37 -22.16 49.01 -3.13
CA ASN A 37 -21.63 50.34 -3.31
C ASN A 37 -21.92 50.68 -4.77
N SER A 38 -23.02 51.42 -4.98
CA SER A 38 -23.27 52.18 -6.19
C SER A 38 -21.97 52.85 -6.65
N ASN A 39 -21.37 52.35 -7.73
CA ASN A 39 -20.48 53.04 -8.69
C ASN A 39 -19.84 52.07 -9.71
N GLU A 40 -20.53 51.02 -10.15
CA GLU A 40 -20.08 50.21 -11.29
C GLU A 40 -20.53 50.87 -12.60
N LYS A 41 -19.78 51.87 -13.08
CA LYS A 41 -19.85 52.28 -14.50
C LYS A 41 -18.50 52.58 -15.18
N GLU A 42 -17.34 52.40 -14.53
CA GLU A 42 -16.08 52.89 -15.11
C GLU A 42 -14.90 51.91 -15.20
N LEU A 43 -15.10 50.59 -15.17
CA LEU A 43 -13.96 49.65 -15.33
C LEU A 43 -14.05 48.64 -16.49
N ASN A 44 -14.96 48.84 -17.44
CA ASN A 44 -15.04 47.97 -18.64
C ASN A 44 -14.50 48.60 -19.93
N ASN A 45 -13.91 49.81 -19.89
CA ASN A 45 -13.47 50.52 -21.10
C ASN A 45 -11.96 50.78 -21.26
N SER A 46 -11.09 50.20 -20.42
CA SER A 46 -9.64 50.49 -20.50
C SER A 46 -8.78 49.42 -21.19
N ILE A 47 -9.35 48.59 -22.06
CA ILE A 47 -8.55 47.77 -22.99
C ILE A 47 -9.02 48.02 -24.43
N GLN A 48 -8.79 49.24 -24.92
CA GLN A 48 -8.53 49.47 -26.34
C GLN A 48 -7.07 49.90 -26.47
N ILE A 49 -6.18 48.93 -26.70
CA ILE A 49 -4.87 49.21 -27.29
C ILE A 49 -4.82 48.41 -28.59
N GLU A 50 -4.80 49.16 -29.68
CA GLU A 50 -4.51 48.76 -31.05
C GLU A 50 -3.27 47.85 -31.11
N ASN A 51 -3.32 46.77 -31.91
CA ASN A 51 -2.27 46.47 -32.89
C ASN A 51 -2.66 45.30 -33.82
N ASN A 52 -2.59 45.59 -35.12
CA ASN A 52 -2.83 44.69 -36.24
C ASN A 52 -1.70 43.67 -36.45
N ASN A 53 -2.09 42.53 -37.04
CA ASN A 53 -1.35 41.60 -37.91
C ASN A 53 -0.68 40.32 -37.33
N ASN A 54 -1.25 39.20 -37.81
CA ASN A 54 -0.60 37.93 -38.20
C ASN A 54 -0.01 37.02 -37.11
N ASN A 55 -0.81 36.08 -36.58
CA ASN A 55 -0.89 34.73 -37.15
C ASN A 55 -1.82 33.85 -36.30
N SER A 56 -2.76 33.24 -37.01
CA SER A 56 -3.52 32.07 -36.64
C SER A 56 -2.64 30.93 -36.12
N ASN A 57 -2.78 30.58 -34.84
CA ASN A 57 -2.94 29.20 -34.38
C ASN A 57 -2.87 29.16 -32.85
N LEU A 58 -4.04 29.08 -32.22
CA LEU A 58 -4.40 28.06 -31.24
C LEU A 58 -5.84 28.36 -30.77
N GLN A 59 -6.76 28.25 -31.73
CA GLN A 59 -8.15 28.05 -31.42
C GLN A 59 -8.45 26.64 -31.88
N THR A 60 -8.63 25.71 -30.95
CA THR A 60 -9.79 24.82 -30.86
C THR A 60 -9.57 23.90 -29.66
N GLN A 61 -10.35 24.14 -28.61
CA GLN A 61 -10.93 23.21 -27.63
C GLN A 61 -11.49 24.13 -26.52
N LEU A 62 -12.55 24.90 -26.81
CA LEU A 62 -13.93 24.55 -26.40
C LEU A 62 -13.88 24.10 -24.93
N GLU A 63 -13.77 25.00 -23.95
CA GLU A 63 -14.91 25.81 -23.45
C GLU A 63 -16.22 25.00 -23.47
N GLU A 64 -16.26 23.94 -22.67
CA GLU A 64 -17.47 23.70 -21.92
C GLU A 64 -17.49 24.73 -20.78
N GLU A 65 -18.24 25.83 -20.97
CA GLU A 65 -18.74 26.64 -19.85
C GLU A 65 -19.68 25.75 -19.01
N GLN A 66 -19.11 24.81 -18.26
CA GLN A 66 -19.81 24.24 -17.13
C GLN A 66 -19.82 25.33 -16.07
N VAL A 67 -20.97 25.99 -15.93
CA VAL A 67 -21.29 26.77 -14.74
C VAL A 67 -21.03 25.84 -13.55
N PHE A 68 -19.89 25.99 -12.88
CA PHE A 68 -19.53 25.15 -11.74
C PHE A 68 -20.62 25.30 -10.70
N THR A 69 -21.44 24.26 -10.55
CA THR A 69 -22.68 24.36 -9.82
C THR A 69 -22.39 24.22 -8.33
N LYS A 70 -23.34 24.65 -7.49
CA LYS A 70 -23.29 24.35 -6.06
C LYS A 70 -23.18 22.86 -5.77
N GLU A 71 -23.56 22.00 -6.71
CA GLU A 71 -23.49 20.55 -6.56
C GLU A 71 -22.06 20.04 -6.73
N ASP A 72 -21.30 20.61 -7.66
CA ASP A 72 -19.88 20.26 -7.88
C ASP A 72 -19.02 20.69 -6.69
N ILE A 73 -19.32 21.84 -6.07
CA ILE A 73 -18.69 22.31 -4.82
C ILE A 73 -18.96 21.31 -3.69
N LYS A 74 -20.20 20.81 -3.57
CA LYS A 74 -20.53 19.81 -2.56
C LYS A 74 -19.81 18.49 -2.82
N GLU A 75 -19.70 18.05 -4.06
CA GLU A 75 -18.99 16.82 -4.41
C GLU A 75 -17.51 16.89 -4.02
N HIS A 76 -16.85 18.02 -4.33
CA HIS A 76 -15.47 18.27 -3.91
C HIS A 76 -15.32 18.33 -2.38
N ALA A 77 -16.24 19.00 -1.69
CA ALA A 77 -16.26 19.05 -0.23
C ALA A 77 -16.46 17.66 0.40
N ILE A 78 -17.37 16.84 -0.16
CA ILE A 78 -17.57 15.44 0.24
C ILE A 78 -16.29 14.63 0.00
N GLY A 79 -15.59 14.85 -1.12
CA GLY A 79 -14.32 14.21 -1.44
C GLY A 79 -13.23 14.51 -0.41
N ILE A 80 -13.09 15.78 -0.02
CA ILE A 80 -12.13 16.24 1.01
C ILE A 80 -12.47 15.61 2.37
N VAL A 81 -13.73 15.67 2.80
CA VAL A 81 -14.16 15.09 4.08
C VAL A 81 -13.97 13.57 4.10
N LYS A 82 -14.24 12.88 2.99
CA LYS A 82 -13.99 11.44 2.87
C LYS A 82 -12.51 11.10 3.00
N THR A 83 -11.62 11.87 2.36
CA THR A 83 -10.17 11.67 2.48
C THR A 83 -9.68 11.99 3.90
N SER A 84 -10.17 13.06 4.53
CA SER A 84 -9.89 13.37 5.94
C SER A 84 -10.29 12.23 6.87
N LYS A 85 -11.47 11.63 6.67
CA LYS A 85 -11.93 10.49 7.47
C LYS A 85 -11.09 9.22 7.24
N LYS A 86 -10.46 9.06 6.07
CA LYS A 86 -9.50 7.97 5.84
C LYS A 86 -8.23 8.19 6.67
N ILE A 87 -7.74 9.42 6.74
CA ILE A 87 -6.59 9.80 7.57
C ILE A 87 -6.88 9.51 9.04
N ASP A 88 -8.05 9.92 9.55
CA ASP A 88 -8.46 9.65 10.94
C ASP A 88 -8.45 8.15 11.26
N LYS A 89 -9.00 7.31 10.38
CA LYS A 89 -8.98 5.85 10.54
C LYS A 89 -7.58 5.25 10.53
N LEU A 90 -6.68 5.80 9.72
CA LEU A 90 -5.29 5.35 9.67
C LEU A 90 -4.52 5.78 10.92
N LEU A 91 -4.82 6.97 11.46
CA LEU A 91 -4.28 7.46 12.72
C LEU A 91 -4.74 6.63 13.92
N ASP A 92 -6.03 6.27 13.98
CA ASP A 92 -6.56 5.38 15.03
C ASP A 92 -5.80 4.05 15.06
N ARG A 93 -5.53 3.48 13.88
CA ARG A 93 -4.80 2.21 13.75
C ARG A 93 -3.35 2.27 14.24
N ILE A 94 -2.68 3.42 14.06
CA ILE A 94 -1.30 3.60 14.52
C ILE A 94 -1.26 3.92 16.01
N SER A 95 -2.26 4.63 16.53
CA SER A 95 -2.34 5.05 17.93
C SER A 95 -2.39 3.89 18.92
N ASP A 96 -2.93 2.74 18.51
CA ASP A 96 -2.89 1.48 19.27
C ASP A 96 -1.45 0.98 19.52
N LEU A 97 -0.49 1.36 18.66
CA LEU A 97 0.93 1.02 18.83
C LEU A 97 1.68 2.11 19.59
N THR A 98 1.38 3.39 19.34
CA THR A 98 2.10 4.53 19.95
C THR A 98 1.74 4.74 21.43
N THR A 99 0.57 4.25 21.87
CA THR A 99 0.15 4.30 23.29
C THR A 99 0.94 3.35 24.19
N ILE A 100 1.55 2.33 23.60
CA ILE A 100 2.48 1.42 24.28
C ILE A 100 3.85 2.12 24.23
N GLY A 101 4.28 2.71 25.35
CA GLY A 101 5.55 3.42 25.42
C GLY A 101 6.73 2.56 24.93
N GLU A 102 7.80 3.21 24.46
CA GLU A 102 8.99 2.54 23.89
C GLU A 102 9.51 1.40 24.77
N GLU A 103 9.46 1.57 26.09
CA GLU A 103 9.88 0.57 27.08
C GLU A 103 9.00 -0.70 27.06
N GLU A 104 7.69 -0.56 26.89
CA GLU A 104 6.78 -1.71 26.82
C GLU A 104 6.88 -2.41 25.44
N GLN A 105 7.15 -1.65 24.37
CA GLN A 105 7.47 -2.23 23.06
C GLN A 105 8.78 -3.04 23.09
N LEU A 106 9.82 -2.50 23.73
CA LEU A 106 11.09 -3.19 23.93
C LEU A 106 10.93 -4.46 24.77
N LYS A 107 10.14 -4.41 25.85
CA LYS A 107 9.86 -5.59 26.68
C LYS A 107 9.13 -6.68 25.90
N LYS A 108 8.13 -6.31 25.09
CA LYS A 108 7.45 -7.26 24.19
C LYS A 108 8.40 -7.83 23.15
N LEU A 109 9.31 -7.03 22.62
CA LEU A 109 10.32 -7.50 21.68
C LEU A 109 11.26 -8.52 22.33
N GLU A 110 11.77 -8.25 23.53
CA GLU A 110 12.61 -9.18 24.29
C GLU A 110 11.88 -10.50 24.60
N GLU A 111 10.58 -10.42 24.93
CA GLU A 111 9.75 -11.61 25.13
C GLU A 111 9.59 -12.42 23.83
N PHE A 112 9.34 -11.76 22.70
CA PHE A 112 9.26 -12.42 21.40
C PHE A 112 10.61 -13.01 20.96
N GLU A 113 11.73 -12.36 21.26
CA GLU A 113 13.07 -12.90 21.00
C GLU A 113 13.30 -14.20 21.81
N LYS A 114 12.99 -14.18 23.11
CA LYS A 114 13.07 -15.38 23.96
C LYS A 114 12.16 -16.51 23.47
N GLN A 115 10.93 -16.19 23.06
CA GLN A 115 10.01 -17.17 22.51
C GLN A 115 10.54 -17.76 21.20
N ASN A 116 11.06 -16.92 20.30
CA ASN A 116 11.64 -17.37 19.04
C ASN A 116 12.88 -18.25 19.26
N GLU A 117 13.75 -17.91 20.20
CA GLU A 117 14.90 -18.75 20.55
C GLU A 117 14.46 -20.13 21.06
N LEU A 118 13.45 -20.16 21.94
CA LEU A 118 12.90 -21.41 22.47
C LEU A 118 12.30 -22.27 21.35
N VAL A 119 11.47 -21.67 20.49
CA VAL A 119 10.86 -22.37 19.35
C VAL A 119 11.93 -22.86 18.37
N THR A 120 12.95 -22.06 18.11
CA THR A 120 14.09 -22.44 17.25
C THR A 120 14.85 -23.62 17.83
N LYS A 121 15.07 -23.63 19.15
CA LYS A 121 15.71 -24.76 19.83
C LYS A 121 14.88 -26.04 19.73
N GLN A 122 13.57 -25.95 20.01
CA GLN A 122 12.66 -27.08 19.89
C GLN A 122 12.60 -27.60 18.44
N LEU A 123 12.58 -26.70 17.46
CA LEU A 123 12.60 -27.07 16.05
C LEU A 123 13.89 -27.80 15.68
N LYS A 124 15.04 -27.33 16.18
CA LYS A 124 16.34 -27.99 15.99
C LYS A 124 16.39 -29.39 16.58
N GLU A 125 15.88 -29.58 17.81
CA GLU A 125 15.82 -30.89 18.46
C GLU A 125 14.94 -31.87 17.67
N LYS A 126 13.77 -31.41 17.20
CA LYS A 126 12.89 -32.20 16.34
C LYS A 126 13.56 -32.55 15.00
N ALA A 127 14.24 -31.60 14.37
CA ALA A 127 14.97 -31.82 13.13
C ALA A 127 16.09 -32.87 13.32
N GLN A 128 16.89 -32.76 14.38
CA GLN A 128 17.94 -33.75 14.70
C GLN A 128 17.37 -35.15 14.93
N THR A 129 16.26 -35.24 15.64
CA THR A 129 15.58 -36.52 15.88
C THR A 129 15.07 -37.12 14.56
N ALA A 130 14.47 -36.31 13.70
CA ALA A 130 14.01 -36.73 12.38
C ALA A 130 15.18 -37.20 11.49
N GLU A 131 16.30 -36.48 11.49
CA GLU A 131 17.52 -36.88 10.76
C GLU A 131 18.10 -38.19 11.28
N PHE A 132 18.12 -38.40 12.60
CA PHE A 132 18.56 -39.64 13.20
C PHE A 132 17.71 -40.83 12.73
N TRP A 133 16.38 -40.70 12.78
CA TRP A 133 15.48 -41.74 12.30
C TRP A 133 15.62 -42.00 10.81
N LEU A 134 15.76 -40.93 10.01
CA LEU A 134 15.98 -41.04 8.57
C LEU A 134 17.28 -41.79 8.25
N LYS A 135 18.36 -41.53 8.99
CA LYS A 135 19.62 -42.26 8.85
C LYS A 135 19.44 -43.74 9.19
N ARG A 136 18.74 -44.05 10.28
CA ARG A 136 18.48 -45.43 10.72
C ARG A 136 17.63 -46.20 9.71
N ILE A 137 16.59 -45.58 9.16
CA ILE A 137 15.75 -46.17 8.10
C ILE A 137 16.57 -46.43 6.84
N LYS A 138 17.43 -45.48 6.43
CA LYS A 138 18.31 -45.66 5.26
C LYS A 138 19.25 -46.86 5.42
N VAL A 139 19.82 -47.04 6.60
CA VAL A 139 20.70 -48.19 6.88
C VAL A 139 19.91 -49.51 6.81
N ALA A 140 18.78 -49.60 7.52
CA ALA A 140 17.94 -50.81 7.50
C ALA A 140 17.44 -51.13 6.09
N LEU A 141 17.09 -50.12 5.29
CA LEU A 141 16.68 -50.33 3.90
C LEU A 141 17.83 -50.88 3.05
N ASN A 142 19.04 -50.35 3.21
CA ASN A 142 20.22 -50.86 2.50
C ASN A 142 20.52 -52.31 2.90
N GLU A 143 20.41 -52.67 4.18
CA GLU A 143 20.58 -54.05 4.65
C GLU A 143 19.59 -54.99 3.95
N VAL A 144 18.29 -54.65 3.94
CA VAL A 144 17.25 -55.42 3.23
C VAL A 144 17.55 -55.53 1.73
N VAL A 145 18.00 -54.46 1.09
CA VAL A 145 18.38 -54.49 -0.34
C VAL A 145 19.56 -55.42 -0.56
N THR A 146 20.58 -55.43 0.32
CA THR A 146 21.71 -56.35 0.20
C THR A 146 21.33 -57.80 0.44
N GLU A 147 20.49 -58.08 1.44
CA GLU A 147 19.98 -59.44 1.72
C GLU A 147 19.17 -59.98 0.54
N THR A 148 18.25 -59.17 0.01
CA THR A 148 17.44 -59.58 -1.15
C THR A 148 18.30 -59.80 -2.40
N HIS A 149 19.38 -59.04 -2.60
CA HIS A 149 20.32 -59.30 -3.68
C HIS A 149 21.07 -60.63 -3.48
N GLN A 150 21.53 -60.92 -2.26
CA GLN A 150 22.21 -62.18 -1.95
C GLN A 150 21.28 -63.40 -2.16
N VAL A 151 20.02 -63.31 -1.73
CA VAL A 151 19.03 -64.36 -1.95
C VAL A 151 18.82 -64.63 -3.43
N LYS A 152 18.65 -63.58 -4.25
CA LYS A 152 18.51 -63.74 -5.72
C LYS A 152 19.73 -64.38 -6.36
N GLU A 153 20.93 -64.04 -5.91
CA GLU A 153 22.17 -64.63 -6.43
C GLU A 153 22.28 -66.12 -6.08
N LEU A 154 21.90 -66.50 -4.86
CA LEU A 154 21.86 -67.90 -4.43
C LEU A 154 20.81 -68.70 -5.22
N GLU A 155 19.61 -68.14 -5.44
CA GLU A 155 18.59 -68.76 -6.29
C GLU A 155 19.08 -68.98 -7.72
N GLN A 156 19.82 -68.02 -8.29
CA GLN A 156 20.38 -68.14 -9.64
C GLN A 156 21.44 -69.25 -9.71
N LYS A 157 22.33 -69.34 -8.71
CA LYS A 157 23.34 -70.40 -8.60
C LYS A 157 22.73 -71.80 -8.45
N LEU A 158 21.64 -71.90 -7.69
CA LEU A 158 20.87 -73.15 -7.56
C LEU A 158 20.24 -73.58 -8.89
N ARG A 159 19.68 -72.64 -9.64
CA ARG A 159 19.09 -72.91 -10.96
C ARG A 159 20.13 -73.28 -12.04
N SER A 160 21.37 -72.81 -11.93
CA SER A 160 22.44 -73.16 -12.90
C SER A 160 23.11 -74.51 -12.62
N ASN A 161 22.91 -75.10 -11.43
CA ASN A 161 23.47 -76.39 -11.03
C ASN A 161 22.48 -77.56 -11.22
N HIS A 162 21.28 -77.30 -11.74
CA HIS A 162 20.28 -78.28 -12.16
C HIS A 162 20.10 -78.20 -13.68
#